data_AF-A0A3A9GL36-F1
#
_entry.id   AF-A0A3A9GL36-F1
#
_cell.length_a   1.000
_cell.length_b   1.000
_cell.length_c   1.000
_cell.angle_alpha   90.00
_cell.angle_beta   90.00
_cell.angle_gamma   90.00
#
_symmetry.space_group_name_H-M   'P 1'
#
loop_
_entity.id
_entity.type
_entity.pdbx_description
1 polymer ?
#
loop_
_entity_poly.entity_id
_entity_poly.type
_entity_poly.pdbx_seq_one_letter_code
_entity_poly.pdbx_strand_id
1 'polypeptide(L)'
;MFFQIYSEVLEPEKISEVCLGIEGVFPEAMYIGCSTSGNIIDCQLSAEITVVCTAFEYSSTQFQIYQYDLSRESVDSITGQIVEETKKNPWVKAIEMFFTIPEGSTTRFCDGMKDVDPDIQIFGGVSCSDDITSNDCLVFSKGGKISSKSVVIVFYGGEDFYVDSIKVTGWKPLGRKFHVTKSDGCILHELDGILAYDVYHKYLNIKNDENFFTIPWNFPFFMTITAPPFCAPRWPAMRTAPLP
;
A
#
# COMPACT_ATOMS: atom_id res chain seq x y z
N MET A 1 15.42 9.27 -16.01
CA MET A 1 14.68 10.17 -15.12
C MET A 1 13.29 9.61 -14.93
N PHE A 2 12.77 9.67 -13.71
CA PHE A 2 11.50 9.07 -13.32
C PHE A 2 10.78 10.01 -12.36
N PHE A 3 9.48 10.21 -12.56
CA PHE A 3 8.67 11.10 -11.72
C PHE A 3 7.64 10.32 -10.90
N GLN A 4 7.51 10.67 -9.63
CA GLN A 4 6.42 10.22 -8.78
C GLN A 4 5.56 11.42 -8.42
N ILE A 5 4.25 11.26 -8.54
CA ILE A 5 3.27 12.33 -8.34
C ILE A 5 2.35 11.91 -7.20
N TYR A 6 2.35 12.67 -6.12
CA TYR A 6 1.53 12.44 -4.94
C TYR A 6 0.51 13.57 -4.83
N SER A 7 -0.78 13.22 -4.80
CA SER A 7 -1.87 14.20 -4.89
C SER A 7 -2.89 14.01 -3.77
N GLU A 8 -3.12 15.05 -2.97
CA GLU A 8 -4.28 15.16 -2.08
C GLU A 8 -5.56 15.45 -2.88
N VAL A 9 -5.40 16.02 -4.07
CA VAL A 9 -6.50 16.33 -4.99
C VAL A 9 -6.91 15.09 -5.78
N LEU A 10 -8.21 14.83 -5.82
CA LEU A 10 -8.81 13.70 -6.57
C LEU A 10 -9.42 14.10 -7.93
N GLU A 11 -9.38 15.38 -8.29
CA GLU A 11 -9.88 15.89 -9.58
C GLU A 11 -8.96 15.43 -10.73
N PRO A 12 -9.43 14.55 -11.64
CA PRO A 12 -8.59 14.02 -12.72
C PRO A 12 -8.05 15.10 -13.66
N GLU A 13 -8.75 16.22 -13.82
CA GLU A 13 -8.36 17.35 -14.65
C GLU A 13 -7.07 18.02 -14.13
N LYS A 14 -7.00 18.28 -12.82
CA LYS A 14 -5.81 18.87 -12.16
C LYS A 14 -4.62 17.92 -12.22
N ILE A 15 -4.85 16.63 -11.97
CA ILE A 15 -3.81 15.60 -12.10
C ILE A 15 -3.29 15.55 -13.55
N SER A 16 -4.20 15.59 -14.53
CA SER A 16 -3.85 15.55 -15.94
C SER A 16 -3.03 16.77 -16.37
N GLU A 17 -3.31 17.96 -15.84
CA GLU A 17 -2.53 19.16 -16.10
C GLU A 17 -1.06 18.99 -15.67
N VAL A 18 -0.83 18.41 -14.49
CA VAL A 18 0.52 18.10 -13.98
C VAL A 18 1.22 17.08 -14.87
N CYS A 19 0.53 15.99 -15.24
CA CYS A 19 1.07 14.96 -16.13
C CYS A 19 1.45 15.55 -17.51
N LEU A 20 0.58 16.38 -18.10
CA LEU A 20 0.85 17.06 -19.37
C LEU A 20 2.01 18.05 -19.27
N GLY A 21 2.15 18.75 -18.14
CA GLY A 21 3.29 19.62 -17.87
C GLY A 21 4.62 18.85 -17.88
N ILE A 22 4.66 17.68 -17.24
CA ILE A 22 5.83 16.80 -17.25
C ILE A 22 6.12 16.28 -18.66
N GLU A 23 5.10 15.82 -19.39
CA GLU A 23 5.26 15.32 -20.76
C GLU A 23 5.72 16.41 -21.74
N GLY A 24 5.28 17.66 -21.55
CA GLY A 24 5.70 18.79 -22.37
C GLY A 24 7.18 19.15 -22.21
N VAL A 25 7.74 18.98 -21.00
CA VAL A 25 9.14 19.31 -20.72
C VAL A 25 10.06 18.09 -20.86
N PHE A 26 9.58 16.92 -20.46
CA PHE A 26 10.32 15.65 -20.46
C PHE A 26 9.53 14.52 -21.17
N PRO A 27 9.42 14.56 -22.51
CA PRO A 27 8.58 13.63 -23.27
C PRO A 27 8.94 12.15 -23.08
N GLU A 28 10.20 11.84 -22.79
CA GLU A 28 10.69 10.47 -22.58
C GLU A 28 10.59 10.02 -21.12
N ALA A 29 10.43 10.95 -20.17
CA ALA A 29 10.40 10.59 -18.76
C ALA A 29 9.13 9.80 -18.44
N MET A 30 9.30 8.73 -17.67
CA MET A 30 8.17 7.96 -17.16
C MET A 30 7.69 8.57 -15.84
N TYR A 31 6.41 8.39 -15.54
CA TYR A 31 5.84 8.80 -14.28
C TYR A 31 4.81 7.80 -13.76
N ILE A 32 4.67 7.77 -12.45
CA ILE A 32 3.55 7.16 -11.73
C ILE A 32 2.98 8.18 -10.77
N GLY A 33 1.77 7.94 -10.30
CA GLY A 33 1.25 8.68 -9.17
C GLY A 33 0.10 8.00 -8.47
N CYS A 34 -0.19 8.52 -7.29
CA CYS A 34 -1.25 8.07 -6.41
C CYS A 34 -1.87 9.24 -5.66
N SER A 35 -3.09 9.01 -5.17
CA SER A 35 -3.71 9.91 -4.21
C SER A 35 -3.19 9.66 -2.80
N THR A 36 -3.11 10.72 -2.01
CA THR A 36 -2.59 10.69 -0.63
C THR A 36 -3.51 11.46 0.30
N SER A 37 -3.43 11.19 1.61
CA SER A 37 -4.11 11.96 2.66
C SER A 37 -3.28 13.12 3.22
N GLY A 38 -2.16 13.44 2.55
CA GLY A 38 -1.19 14.41 3.01
C GLY A 38 0.18 14.12 2.44
N ASN A 39 0.85 15.15 1.93
CA ASN A 39 2.22 15.05 1.44
C ASN A 39 3.22 15.51 2.50
N ILE A 40 4.28 14.74 2.77
CA ILE A 40 5.34 15.12 3.72
C ILE A 40 6.67 15.24 3.00
N ILE A 41 7.32 16.40 3.09
CA ILE A 41 8.68 16.66 2.60
C ILE A 41 9.47 17.28 3.74
N ASP A 42 10.69 16.80 3.99
CA ASP A 42 11.58 17.30 5.05
C ASP A 42 10.90 17.42 6.43
N CYS A 43 10.09 16.40 6.75
CA CYS A 43 9.29 16.33 7.98
C CYS A 43 8.24 17.46 8.15
N GLN A 44 7.82 18.09 7.06
CA GLN A 44 6.78 19.12 7.03
C GLN A 44 5.68 18.76 6.05
N LEU A 45 4.46 19.23 6.31
CA LEU A 45 3.36 19.10 5.36
C LEU A 45 3.67 19.96 4.13
N SER A 46 3.57 19.34 2.95
CA SER A 46 3.83 19.95 1.66
C SER A 46 2.53 20.49 1.03
N ALA A 47 2.61 20.94 -0.21
CA ALA A 47 1.46 21.31 -1.01
C ALA A 47 0.61 20.09 -1.40
N GLU A 48 -0.65 20.37 -1.78
CA GLU A 48 -1.65 19.37 -2.16
C GLU A 48 -1.16 18.42 -3.28
N ILE A 49 -0.32 18.91 -4.20
CA ILE A 49 0.33 18.07 -5.22
C ILE A 49 1.84 18.20 -5.08
N THR A 50 2.50 17.06 -4.88
CA THR A 50 3.96 16.95 -4.76
C THR A 50 4.49 16.10 -5.92
N VAL A 51 5.49 16.62 -6.62
CA VAL A 51 6.18 15.93 -7.71
C VAL A 51 7.63 15.66 -7.31
N VAL A 52 8.00 14.38 -7.27
CA VAL A 52 9.35 13.93 -6.97
C VAL A 52 10.02 13.48 -8.26
N CYS A 53 11.18 14.06 -8.56
CA CYS A 53 12.01 13.66 -9.71
C CYS A 53 13.21 12.85 -9.23
N THR A 54 13.34 11.62 -9.73
CA THR A 54 14.48 10.75 -9.48
C THR A 54 15.29 10.59 -10.76
N ALA A 55 16.58 10.97 -10.70
CA ALA A 55 17.54 10.78 -11.77
C ALA A 55 18.50 9.65 -11.41
N PHE A 56 18.63 8.67 -12.31
CA PHE A 56 19.60 7.58 -12.18
C PHE A 56 20.83 7.92 -13.01
N GLU A 57 22.01 7.84 -12.40
CA GLU A 57 23.28 8.18 -13.04
C GLU A 57 23.79 7.04 -13.94
N TYR A 58 23.67 5.80 -13.47
CA TYR A 58 24.11 4.62 -14.21
C TYR A 58 23.13 4.24 -15.31
N SER A 59 23.65 4.06 -16.53
CA SER A 59 22.89 3.61 -17.70
C SER A 59 22.41 2.16 -17.60
N SER A 60 23.00 1.37 -16.70
CA SER A 60 22.58 0.00 -16.40
C SER A 60 21.27 -0.05 -15.58
N THR A 61 20.88 1.07 -14.95
CA THR A 61 19.62 1.17 -14.20
C THR A 61 18.43 1.08 -15.14
N GLN A 62 17.56 0.12 -14.88
CA GLN A 62 16.34 -0.13 -15.62
C GLN A 62 15.14 0.00 -14.69
N PHE A 63 14.05 0.49 -15.26
CA PHE A 63 12.76 0.41 -14.61
C PHE A 63 11.65 0.15 -15.63
N GLN A 64 10.63 -0.59 -15.23
CA GLN A 64 9.46 -0.89 -16.05
C GLN A 64 8.19 -0.67 -15.23
N ILE A 65 7.18 -0.09 -15.88
CA ILE A 65 5.93 0.30 -15.22
C ILE A 65 4.79 -0.52 -15.80
N TYR A 66 3.96 -1.06 -14.92
CA TYR A 66 2.73 -1.74 -15.26
C TYR A 66 1.58 -1.15 -14.47
N GLN A 67 0.44 -0.97 -15.12
CA GLN A 67 -0.81 -0.60 -14.46
C GLN A 67 -1.87 -1.66 -14.75
N TYR A 68 -2.33 -2.34 -13.71
CA TYR A 68 -3.34 -3.38 -13.80
C TYR A 68 -4.71 -2.85 -13.37
N ASP A 69 -5.76 -3.28 -14.08
CA ASP A 69 -7.14 -2.90 -13.81
C ASP A 69 -7.82 -3.97 -12.93
N LEU A 70 -8.04 -3.63 -11.66
CA LEU A 70 -8.65 -4.51 -10.66
C LEU A 70 -10.14 -4.78 -10.95
N SER A 71 -10.77 -4.01 -11.85
CA SER A 71 -12.14 -4.27 -12.29
C SER A 71 -12.23 -5.33 -13.40
N ARG A 72 -11.11 -5.62 -14.08
CA ARG A 72 -11.06 -6.53 -15.23
C ARG A 72 -10.34 -7.83 -14.92
N GLU A 73 -9.35 -7.78 -14.05
CA GLU A 73 -8.49 -8.91 -13.74
C GLU A 73 -8.59 -9.28 -12.26
N SER A 74 -8.55 -10.58 -11.97
CA SER A 74 -8.51 -11.05 -10.58
C SER A 74 -7.16 -10.75 -9.94
N VAL A 75 -7.16 -10.57 -8.62
CA VAL A 75 -5.93 -10.42 -7.83
C VAL A 75 -4.95 -11.57 -8.07
N ASP A 76 -5.45 -12.79 -8.21
CA ASP A 76 -4.64 -13.99 -8.46
C ASP A 76 -3.97 -13.94 -9.85
N SER A 77 -4.67 -13.40 -10.87
CA SER A 77 -4.11 -13.20 -12.21
C SER A 77 -3.02 -12.12 -12.21
N ILE A 78 -3.27 -10.99 -11.55
CA ILE A 78 -2.33 -9.87 -11.48
C ILE A 78 -1.05 -10.28 -10.75
N THR A 79 -1.19 -10.90 -9.57
CA THR A 79 -0.03 -11.39 -8.80
C THR A 79 0.76 -12.46 -9.55
N GLY A 80 0.08 -13.38 -10.26
CA GLY A 80 0.73 -14.34 -11.14
C GLY A 80 1.56 -13.68 -12.24
N GLN A 81 1.03 -12.64 -12.90
CA GLN A 81 1.76 -11.87 -13.91
C GLN A 81 2.98 -11.16 -13.31
N ILE A 82 2.85 -10.54 -12.14
CA ILE A 82 3.96 -9.87 -11.46
C ILE A 82 5.10 -10.86 -11.16
N VAL A 83 4.77 -12.03 -10.60
CA VAL A 83 5.74 -13.11 -10.33
C VAL A 83 6.37 -13.63 -11.62
N GLU A 84 5.62 -13.71 -12.71
CA GLU A 84 6.16 -14.13 -14.01
C GLU A 84 7.13 -13.09 -14.58
N GLU A 85 6.80 -11.80 -14.46
CA GLU A 85 7.66 -10.71 -14.92
C GLU A 85 8.98 -10.64 -14.13
N THR A 86 8.98 -10.89 -12.82
CA THR A 86 10.24 -10.98 -12.05
C THR A 86 11.11 -12.15 -12.50
N LYS A 87 10.51 -13.28 -12.88
CA LYS A 87 11.25 -14.45 -13.40
C LYS A 87 11.81 -14.23 -14.80
N LYS A 88 11.09 -13.50 -15.66
CA LYS A 88 11.56 -13.12 -17.00
C LYS A 88 12.69 -12.11 -16.97
N ASN A 89 12.72 -11.27 -15.94
CA ASN A 89 13.60 -10.12 -15.84
C ASN A 89 14.57 -10.26 -14.65
N PRO A 90 15.69 -10.99 -14.80
CA PRO A 90 16.64 -11.22 -13.71
C PRO A 90 17.37 -9.94 -13.25
N TRP A 91 17.22 -8.83 -13.98
CA TRP A 91 17.76 -7.53 -13.58
C TRP A 91 16.94 -6.89 -12.46
N VAL A 92 15.70 -7.32 -12.20
CA VAL A 92 14.81 -6.75 -11.19
C VAL A 92 15.35 -7.01 -9.79
N LYS A 93 15.48 -5.94 -9.01
CA LYS A 93 15.95 -5.94 -7.62
C LYS A 93 14.95 -5.28 -6.65
N ALA A 94 14.00 -4.51 -7.16
CA ALA A 94 12.95 -3.89 -6.37
C ALA A 94 11.61 -3.82 -7.11
N ILE A 95 10.54 -3.79 -6.33
CA ILE A 95 9.16 -3.58 -6.76
C ILE A 95 8.55 -2.49 -5.86
N GLU A 96 8.19 -1.36 -6.46
CA GLU A 96 7.34 -0.37 -5.83
C GLU A 96 5.90 -0.55 -6.30
N MET A 97 4.93 -0.41 -5.41
CA MET A 97 3.52 -0.53 -5.75
C MET A 97 2.65 0.54 -5.09
N PHE A 98 1.75 1.12 -5.87
CA PHE A 98 0.62 1.91 -5.39
C PHE A 98 -0.68 1.21 -5.72
N PHE A 99 -1.51 0.99 -4.71
CA PHE A 99 -2.74 0.25 -4.84
C PHE A 99 -3.93 1.07 -4.36
N THR A 100 -4.97 1.14 -5.18
CA THR A 100 -6.29 1.56 -4.73
C THR A 100 -6.84 0.51 -3.78
N ILE A 101 -7.42 0.92 -2.64
CA ILE A 101 -8.01 -0.01 -1.66
C ILE A 101 -9.08 -0.85 -2.36
N PRO A 102 -8.87 -2.15 -2.61
CA PRO A 102 -9.93 -2.99 -3.12
C PRO A 102 -10.96 -3.17 -2.00
N GLU A 103 -12.23 -3.35 -2.35
CA GLU A 103 -13.24 -3.84 -1.40
C GLU A 103 -12.77 -5.20 -0.84
N GLY A 104 -12.15 -5.21 0.35
CA GLY A 104 -11.70 -6.43 1.02
C GLY A 104 -10.29 -6.38 1.60
N SER A 105 -9.64 -7.55 1.58
CA SER A 105 -8.35 -7.80 2.24
C SER A 105 -7.21 -7.88 1.24
N THR A 106 -6.11 -7.17 1.51
CA THR A 106 -4.85 -7.28 0.77
C THR A 106 -4.15 -8.62 0.97
N THR A 107 -4.68 -9.51 1.80
CA THR A 107 -4.10 -10.83 2.10
C THR A 107 -3.92 -11.67 0.84
N ARG A 108 -4.92 -11.72 -0.04
CA ARG A 108 -4.80 -12.47 -1.31
C ARG A 108 -3.67 -11.95 -2.18
N PHE A 109 -3.46 -10.64 -2.21
CA PHE A 109 -2.35 -10.04 -2.94
C PHE A 109 -1.00 -10.48 -2.34
N CYS A 110 -0.88 -10.45 -1.01
CA CYS A 110 0.32 -10.93 -0.30
C CYS A 110 0.59 -12.41 -0.59
N ASP A 111 -0.45 -13.25 -0.56
CA ASP A 111 -0.34 -14.68 -0.82
C ASP A 111 0.09 -14.97 -2.25
N GLY A 112 -0.39 -14.19 -3.22
CA GLY A 112 0.03 -14.29 -4.63
C GLY A 112 1.48 -13.84 -4.87
N MET A 113 1.99 -12.93 -4.06
CA MET A 113 3.36 -12.41 -4.16
C MET A 113 4.42 -13.26 -3.45
N LYS A 114 4.03 -14.36 -2.79
CA LYS A 114 4.94 -15.21 -2.00
C LYS A 114 6.06 -15.86 -2.82
N ASP A 115 5.85 -16.01 -4.13
CA ASP A 115 6.76 -16.70 -5.05
C ASP A 115 7.74 -15.73 -5.74
N VAL A 116 7.72 -14.45 -5.36
CA VAL A 116 8.78 -13.49 -5.72
C VAL A 116 10.06 -13.84 -4.98
N ASP A 117 11.20 -13.67 -5.65
CA ASP A 117 12.52 -13.89 -5.06
C ASP A 117 12.67 -13.07 -3.77
N PRO A 118 13.06 -13.67 -2.62
CA PRO A 118 13.23 -12.96 -1.36
C PRO A 118 14.29 -11.85 -1.39
N ASP A 119 15.21 -11.87 -2.36
CA ASP A 119 16.23 -10.82 -2.51
C ASP A 119 15.64 -9.55 -3.18
N ILE A 120 14.49 -9.64 -3.84
CA ILE A 120 13.79 -8.50 -4.43
C ILE A 120 13.07 -7.70 -3.33
N GLN A 121 13.42 -6.42 -3.21
CA GLN A 121 12.79 -5.53 -2.24
C GLN A 121 11.39 -5.12 -2.70
N ILE A 122 10.38 -5.30 -1.85
CA ILE A 122 9.00 -4.92 -2.15
C ILE A 122 8.55 -3.82 -1.19
N PHE A 123 8.17 -2.67 -1.74
CA PHE A 123 7.73 -1.49 -1.00
C PHE A 123 6.65 -0.72 -1.76
N GLY A 124 6.14 0.36 -1.15
CA GLY A 124 5.10 1.20 -1.74
C GLY A 124 4.04 1.58 -0.72
N GLY A 125 2.82 1.83 -1.19
CA GLY A 125 1.76 2.38 -0.34
C GLY A 125 0.35 2.19 -0.88
N VAL A 126 -0.60 2.42 0.02
CA VAL A 126 -2.02 2.43 -0.28
C VAL A 126 -2.40 3.84 -0.74
N SER A 127 -3.08 3.98 -1.87
CA SER A 127 -3.68 5.25 -2.25
C SER A 127 -4.87 5.54 -1.34
N CYS A 128 -4.98 6.79 -0.89
CA CYS A 128 -6.06 7.24 -0.01
C CYS A 128 -6.51 8.66 -0.35
N SER A 129 -7.63 9.08 0.23
CA SER A 129 -8.12 10.45 0.26
C SER A 129 -7.72 11.16 1.56
N ASP A 130 -7.77 12.48 1.55
CA ASP A 130 -7.71 13.33 2.75
C ASP A 130 -8.82 13.00 3.77
N ASP A 131 -10.00 12.60 3.28
CA ASP A 131 -11.07 12.04 4.09
C ASP A 131 -10.79 10.57 4.42
N ILE A 132 -10.42 10.30 5.68
CA ILE A 132 -10.18 8.94 6.22
C ILE A 132 -11.40 8.02 6.15
N THR A 133 -12.60 8.57 6.01
CA THR A 133 -13.85 7.80 5.92
C THR A 133 -14.26 7.47 4.49
N SER A 134 -13.64 8.14 3.51
CA SER A 134 -13.87 7.87 2.10
C SER A 134 -13.04 6.69 1.61
N ASN A 135 -13.61 5.97 0.63
CA ASN A 135 -12.89 4.95 -0.12
C ASN A 135 -12.32 5.51 -1.43
N ASP A 136 -12.44 6.82 -1.64
CA ASP A 136 -11.95 7.47 -2.84
C ASP A 136 -10.43 7.45 -2.85
N CYS A 137 -9.88 6.89 -3.92
CA CYS A 137 -8.47 6.83 -4.12
C CYS A 137 -8.19 6.73 -5.62
N LEU A 138 -7.02 7.19 -6.03
CA LEU A 138 -6.61 7.16 -7.42
C LEU A 138 -5.18 6.65 -7.55
N VAL A 139 -4.92 5.98 -8.66
CA VAL A 139 -3.57 5.70 -9.17
C VAL A 139 -3.53 5.99 -10.66
N PHE A 140 -2.33 6.28 -11.15
CA PHE A 140 -2.09 6.53 -12.57
C PHE A 140 -0.62 6.29 -12.91
N SER A 141 -0.37 6.06 -14.20
CA SER A 141 0.98 5.99 -14.75
C SER A 141 1.00 6.59 -16.15
N LYS A 142 2.20 6.85 -16.67
CA LYS A 142 2.37 7.23 -18.07
C LYS A 142 1.78 6.18 -19.01
N GLY A 143 0.93 6.63 -19.93
CA GLY A 143 0.19 5.75 -20.86
C GLY A 143 -0.95 4.95 -20.20
N GLY A 144 -1.09 5.01 -18.88
CA GLY A 144 -2.20 4.47 -18.11
C GLY A 144 -3.34 5.47 -17.97
N LYS A 145 -4.47 5.01 -17.44
CA LYS A 145 -5.61 5.88 -17.11
C LYS A 145 -5.56 6.25 -15.63
N ILE A 146 -5.99 7.46 -15.29
CA ILE A 146 -6.35 7.78 -13.91
C ILE A 146 -7.51 6.87 -13.50
N SER A 147 -7.29 6.06 -12.47
CA SER A 147 -8.19 4.96 -12.10
C SER A 147 -8.34 4.85 -10.60
N SER A 148 -9.57 4.62 -10.14
CA SER A 148 -9.90 4.30 -8.75
C SER A 148 -9.95 2.81 -8.45
N LYS A 149 -9.68 1.96 -9.45
CA LYS A 149 -9.67 0.50 -9.32
C LYS A 149 -8.47 -0.10 -10.04
N SER A 150 -7.28 0.27 -9.61
CA SER A 150 -6.03 -0.16 -10.25
C SER A 150 -4.89 -0.33 -9.24
N VAL A 151 -3.91 -1.12 -9.67
CA VAL A 151 -2.59 -1.17 -9.02
C VAL A 151 -1.55 -0.75 -10.05
N VAL A 152 -0.69 0.19 -9.65
CA VAL A 152 0.48 0.61 -10.43
C VAL A 152 1.71 0.01 -9.78
N ILE A 153 2.57 -0.57 -10.61
CA ILE A 153 3.76 -1.27 -10.18
C ILE A 153 4.94 -0.77 -10.97
N VAL A 154 6.06 -0.56 -10.29
CA VAL A 154 7.34 -0.26 -10.91
C VAL A 154 8.35 -1.29 -10.49
N PHE A 155 8.91 -1.97 -11.48
CA PHE A 155 10.10 -2.80 -11.30
C PHE A 155 11.32 -1.91 -11.43
N TYR A 156 12.27 -2.03 -10.49
CA TYR A 156 13.57 -1.36 -10.53
C TYR A 156 14.68 -2.40 -10.54
N GLY A 157 15.78 -2.10 -11.21
CA GLY A 157 16.95 -2.96 -11.15
C GLY A 157 18.05 -2.58 -12.13
N GLY A 158 18.94 -3.54 -12.41
CA GLY A 158 20.17 -3.32 -13.17
C GLY A 158 21.41 -3.77 -12.41
N GLU A 159 22.53 -3.91 -13.11
CA GLU A 159 23.79 -4.41 -12.53
C GLU A 159 24.26 -3.54 -11.36
N ASP A 160 24.28 -2.22 -11.55
CA ASP A 160 24.74 -1.23 -10.56
C ASP A 160 23.62 -0.66 -9.67
N PHE A 161 22.43 -1.26 -9.73
CA PHE A 161 21.31 -0.83 -8.90
C PHE A 161 21.37 -1.53 -7.53
N TYR A 162 21.36 -0.74 -6.46
CA TYR A 162 21.33 -1.22 -5.08
C TYR A 162 20.17 -0.56 -4.36
N VAL A 163 19.39 -1.38 -3.65
CA VAL A 163 18.20 -0.95 -2.94
C VAL A 163 18.16 -1.66 -1.60
N ASP A 164 17.79 -0.91 -0.57
CA ASP A 164 17.46 -1.45 0.73
C ASP A 164 16.10 -0.86 1.14
N SER A 165 15.29 -1.64 1.85
CA SER A 165 13.96 -1.21 2.28
C SER A 165 13.82 -1.39 3.79
N ILE A 166 13.48 -0.30 4.48
CA ILE A 166 13.26 -0.30 5.92
C ILE A 166 11.77 -0.18 6.18
N LYS A 167 11.23 -1.12 6.95
CA LYS A 167 9.82 -1.13 7.35
C LYS A 167 9.70 -0.42 8.70
N VAL A 168 9.27 0.85 8.68
CA VAL A 168 9.02 1.64 9.89
C VAL A 168 7.52 1.76 10.08
N THR A 169 6.98 1.08 11.09
CA THR A 169 5.54 1.16 11.40
C THR A 169 5.18 2.32 12.33
N GLY A 170 6.18 2.94 12.98
CA GLY A 170 5.96 3.98 14.00
C GLY A 170 5.37 3.46 15.33
N TRP A 171 4.96 2.18 15.39
CA TRP A 171 4.30 1.60 16.55
C TRP A 171 5.27 0.79 17.42
N LYS A 172 5.24 1.04 18.72
CA LYS A 172 5.96 0.22 19.71
C LYS A 172 4.98 -0.73 20.39
N PRO A 173 5.27 -2.05 20.46
CA PRO A 173 4.40 -2.99 21.16
C PRO A 173 4.18 -2.56 22.61
N LEU A 174 2.90 -2.48 23.00
CA LEU A 174 2.49 -2.11 24.35
C LEU A 174 1.78 -3.30 24.99
N GLY A 175 2.23 -3.70 26.18
CA GLY A 175 1.58 -4.74 26.98
C GLY A 175 1.98 -6.17 26.63
N ARG A 176 1.08 -7.12 26.93
CA ARG A 176 1.32 -8.56 26.77
C ARG A 176 1.03 -9.03 25.33
N LYS A 177 1.65 -10.14 24.94
CA LYS A 177 1.30 -10.86 23.72
C LYS A 177 0.00 -11.65 23.93
N PHE A 178 -0.84 -11.68 22.91
CA PHE A 178 -2.05 -12.50 22.86
C PHE A 178 -1.93 -13.52 21.73
N HIS A 179 -2.50 -14.70 21.90
CA HIS A 179 -2.66 -15.68 20.84
C HIS A 179 -4.03 -15.51 20.20
N VAL A 180 -4.08 -15.42 18.87
CA VAL A 180 -5.35 -15.39 18.15
C VAL A 180 -5.95 -16.80 18.20
N THR A 181 -7.04 -16.98 18.95
CA THR A 181 -7.72 -18.28 19.09
C THR A 181 -8.86 -18.45 18.10
N LYS A 182 -9.42 -17.36 17.57
CA LYS A 182 -10.47 -17.39 16.54
C LYS A 182 -10.47 -16.14 15.67
N SER A 183 -10.48 -16.34 14.36
CA SER A 183 -10.60 -15.28 13.35
C SER A 183 -11.27 -15.82 12.09
N ASP A 184 -11.98 -14.96 11.37
CA ASP A 184 -12.51 -15.24 10.03
C ASP A 184 -11.93 -14.22 9.03
N GLY A 185 -10.93 -14.64 8.26
CA GLY A 185 -10.20 -13.75 7.35
C GLY A 185 -9.54 -12.57 8.08
N CYS A 186 -9.94 -11.35 7.72
CA CYS A 186 -9.50 -10.13 8.43
C CYS A 186 -10.34 -9.83 9.68
N ILE A 187 -11.30 -10.66 10.08
CA ILE A 187 -12.15 -10.41 11.24
C ILE A 187 -11.61 -11.16 12.46
N LEU A 188 -11.19 -10.41 13.49
CA LEU A 188 -10.69 -10.97 14.74
C LEU A 188 -11.85 -11.19 15.72
N HIS A 189 -12.04 -12.43 16.18
CA HIS A 189 -13.10 -12.78 17.13
C HIS A 189 -12.56 -12.97 18.55
N GLU A 190 -11.48 -13.73 18.72
CA GLU A 190 -11.00 -14.13 20.04
C GLU A 190 -9.47 -14.08 20.17
N LEU A 191 -9.03 -13.65 21.34
CA LEU A 191 -7.65 -13.56 21.80
C LEU A 191 -7.52 -14.31 23.13
N ASP A 192 -6.67 -15.33 23.17
CA ASP A 192 -6.49 -16.23 24.33
C ASP A 192 -7.82 -16.80 24.87
N GLY A 193 -8.78 -17.09 23.98
CA GLY A 193 -10.12 -17.58 24.34
C GLY A 193 -11.07 -16.52 24.90
N ILE A 194 -10.69 -15.24 24.86
CA ILE A 194 -11.51 -14.09 25.28
C ILE A 194 -11.95 -13.32 24.04
N LEU A 195 -13.16 -12.76 24.03
CA LEU A 195 -13.61 -11.91 22.92
C LEU A 195 -12.65 -10.74 22.70
N ALA A 196 -12.29 -10.47 21.44
CA ALA A 196 -11.37 -9.39 21.11
C ALA A 196 -11.84 -8.03 21.64
N TYR A 197 -13.15 -7.78 21.59
CA TYR A 197 -13.77 -6.59 22.19
C TYR A 197 -13.46 -6.43 23.68
N ASP A 198 -13.61 -7.51 24.46
CA ASP A 198 -13.38 -7.47 25.91
C ASP A 198 -11.92 -7.16 26.25
N VAL A 199 -10.98 -7.56 25.39
CA VAL A 199 -9.57 -7.17 25.50
C VAL A 199 -9.42 -5.66 25.30
N TYR A 200 -9.95 -5.09 24.22
CA TYR A 200 -9.89 -3.64 23.99
C TYR A 200 -10.59 -2.84 25.10
N HIS A 201 -11.77 -3.27 25.52
CA HIS A 201 -12.48 -2.61 26.62
C HIS A 201 -11.67 -2.67 27.92
N LYS A 202 -11.11 -3.83 28.26
CA LYS A 202 -10.33 -4.00 29.50
C LYS A 202 -9.05 -3.15 29.54
N TYR A 203 -8.31 -3.07 28.44
CA TYR A 203 -6.99 -2.42 28.44
C TYR A 203 -7.01 -0.97 27.96
N LEU A 204 -7.98 -0.59 27.12
CA LEU A 204 -8.07 0.73 26.49
C LEU A 204 -9.37 1.47 26.83
N ASN A 205 -10.27 0.86 27.60
CA ASN A 205 -11.56 1.44 28.01
C ASN A 205 -12.41 1.94 26.83
N ILE A 206 -12.30 1.26 25.68
CA ILE A 206 -13.04 1.60 24.46
C ILE A 206 -14.46 1.07 24.57
N LYS A 207 -15.43 1.97 24.48
CA LYS A 207 -16.86 1.65 24.51
C LYS A 207 -17.32 1.11 23.16
N ASN A 208 -18.34 0.23 23.19
CA ASN A 208 -19.02 -0.23 21.98
C ASN A 208 -20.03 0.84 21.54
N ASP A 209 -19.52 1.96 21.02
CA ASP A 209 -20.31 3.06 20.47
C ASP A 209 -19.90 3.36 19.02
N GLU A 210 -20.46 4.42 18.43
CA GLU A 210 -20.17 4.81 17.04
C GLU A 210 -18.68 5.11 16.78
N ASN A 211 -17.90 5.41 17.83
CA ASN A 211 -16.45 5.65 17.74
C ASN A 211 -15.63 4.36 17.92
N PHE A 212 -16.26 3.21 18.13
CA PHE A 212 -15.55 1.94 18.25
C PHE A 212 -14.73 1.60 17.00
N PHE A 213 -15.05 2.15 15.84
CA PHE A 213 -14.23 1.93 14.64
C PHE A 213 -12.98 2.82 14.60
N THR A 214 -13.07 4.05 15.10
CA THR A 214 -12.02 5.08 14.98
C THR A 214 -11.00 5.01 16.11
N ILE A 215 -11.42 4.69 17.34
CA ILE A 215 -10.52 4.68 18.51
C ILE A 215 -9.51 3.54 18.45
N PRO A 216 -9.89 2.28 18.14
CA PRO A 216 -8.94 1.20 18.00
C PRO A 216 -7.87 1.50 16.96
N TRP A 217 -8.16 2.24 15.88
CA TRP A 217 -7.19 2.58 14.81
C TRP A 217 -5.86 3.18 15.33
N ASN A 218 -5.90 3.84 16.48
CA ASN A 218 -4.72 4.37 17.17
C ASN A 218 -3.90 3.34 17.96
N PHE A 219 -4.35 2.08 18.01
CA PHE A 219 -3.77 0.99 18.78
C PHE A 219 -3.81 -0.34 17.98
N PRO A 220 -3.06 -0.44 16.87
CA PRO A 220 -2.98 -1.67 16.08
C PRO A 220 -2.41 -2.83 16.89
N PHE A 221 -2.93 -4.03 16.63
CA PHE A 221 -2.22 -5.24 17.03
C PHE A 221 -0.99 -5.45 16.15
N PHE A 222 0.15 -5.63 16.80
CA PHE A 222 1.35 -6.10 16.14
C PHE A 222 1.32 -7.63 16.07
N MET A 223 1.09 -8.16 14.87
CA MET A 223 1.05 -9.61 14.65
C MET A 223 2.42 -10.13 14.22
N THR A 224 2.89 -11.19 14.86
CA THR A 224 4.06 -11.96 14.42
C THR A 224 3.55 -13.28 13.85
N ILE A 225 3.62 -13.43 12.53
CA ILE A 225 3.31 -14.69 11.82
C ILE A 225 4.65 -15.40 11.58
N THR A 226 4.73 -16.70 11.84
CA THR A 226 5.99 -17.47 11.73
C THR A 226 6.47 -17.74 10.28
N ALA A 227 5.82 -17.19 9.24
CA ALA A 227 6.26 -17.04 7.83
C ALA A 227 5.12 -16.33 7.03
N PRO A 228 5.33 -15.46 6.00
CA PRO A 228 6.49 -15.19 5.12
C PRO A 228 6.89 -13.66 5.10
N PRO A 229 7.70 -13.10 4.15
CA PRO A 229 8.52 -11.87 4.34
C PRO A 229 7.76 -10.53 4.26
N PHE A 230 6.43 -10.58 4.13
CA PHE A 230 5.60 -9.41 3.88
C PHE A 230 4.89 -8.98 5.17
N CYS A 231 5.32 -7.83 5.72
CA CYS A 231 4.64 -7.16 6.82
C CYS A 231 3.85 -5.99 6.26
N ALA A 232 2.56 -6.21 5.98
CA ALA A 232 1.60 -5.13 5.98
C ALA A 232 1.10 -4.95 7.44
N PRO A 233 0.97 -3.72 7.97
CA PRO A 233 0.20 -3.50 9.18
C PRO A 233 -1.23 -4.00 8.91
N ARG A 234 -1.57 -5.17 9.44
CA ARG A 234 -2.90 -5.77 9.29
C ARG A 234 -3.81 -5.16 10.35
N TRP A 235 -4.84 -4.46 9.91
CA TRP A 235 -5.97 -4.11 10.76
C TRP A 235 -6.99 -5.26 10.71
N PRO A 236 -7.18 -6.06 11.77
CA PRO A 236 -8.33 -6.93 11.80
C PRO A 236 -9.60 -6.08 11.97
N ALA A 237 -10.53 -6.18 11.03
CA ALA A 237 -11.86 -5.59 11.16
C ALA A 237 -12.61 -6.31 12.29
N MET A 238 -12.76 -5.70 13.46
CA MET A 238 -13.54 -6.29 14.56
C MET A 238 -15.02 -5.97 14.36
N ARG A 239 -15.87 -6.99 14.25
CA ARG A 239 -17.32 -6.82 14.39
C ARG A 239 -17.70 -6.92 15.86
N THR A 240 -18.45 -5.93 16.32
CA THR A 240 -19.17 -6.02 17.59
C THR A 240 -20.32 -7.00 17.42
N ALA A 241 -20.65 -7.74 18.49
CA ALA A 241 -21.86 -8.54 18.51
C ALA A 241 -23.09 -7.62 18.35
N PRO A 242 -24.19 -8.09 17.74
CA PRO A 242 -25.41 -7.30 17.70
C PRO A 242 -25.81 -6.92 19.12
N LEU A 243 -26.08 -5.63 19.34
CA LEU A 243 -26.64 -5.15 20.60
C LEU A 243 -27.97 -5.89 20.86
N PRO A 244 -28.23 -6.34 22.09
CA PRO A 244 -29.52 -6.92 22.47
C PRO A 244 -30.67 -5.92 22.36
#